data_AF-A0A4C1SFX5-F1
#
_entry.id   AF-A0A4C1SFX5-F1
#
_cell.length_a   1.000
_cell.length_b   1.000
_cell.length_c   1.000
_cell.angle_alpha   90.00
_cell.angle_beta   90.00
_cell.angle_gamma   90.00
#
_symmetry.space_group_name_H-M   'P 1'
#
loop_
_entity.id
_entity.type
_entity.pdbx_description
1 polymer ?
#
loop_
_entity_poly.entity_id
_entity_poly.type
_entity_poly.pdbx_seq_one_letter_code
_entity_poly.pdbx_strand_id
1 'polypeptide(L)'
;MPPKLKLRGQKVEWQTRVRYLGVQIDRFMRMVAQVEHVIHRRRAARSMMRPVLRSHLPLRVKVDLYKGYIRSRLTYVAPAWYALCSASQRKRIQAQHNIASRMVMEVGRYLLNVVIARDPCIETVEEFIQRIARPMYDIADQGLYEFLWNIAPTHKRSPSALPLSRELLKTPPPKN
;
A
#
# COMPACT_ATOMS: atom_id res chain seq x y z
N MET A 1 8.48 -17.00 -27.65
CA MET A 1 8.74 -16.83 -26.20
C MET A 1 10.23 -16.59 -26.01
N PRO A 2 10.66 -15.71 -25.08
CA PRO A 2 12.08 -15.52 -24.81
C PRO A 2 12.74 -16.81 -24.32
N PRO A 3 14.03 -17.02 -24.63
CA PRO A 3 14.77 -18.22 -24.22
C PRO A 3 14.75 -18.37 -22.68
N LYS A 4 14.73 -19.62 -22.20
CA LYS A 4 14.65 -19.91 -20.75
C LYS A 4 15.91 -19.42 -20.05
N LEU A 5 15.73 -18.53 -19.07
CA LEU A 5 16.81 -17.99 -18.25
C LEU A 5 17.40 -19.09 -17.36
N LYS A 6 18.72 -19.11 -17.23
CA LYS A 6 19.41 -19.97 -16.28
C LYS A 6 19.93 -19.11 -15.13
N LEU A 7 19.47 -19.36 -13.91
CA LEU A 7 20.00 -18.72 -12.70
C LEU A 7 20.84 -19.75 -11.96
N ARG A 8 22.15 -19.50 -11.80
CA ARG A 8 23.09 -20.44 -11.16
C ARG A 8 23.02 -21.87 -11.74
N GLY A 9 22.87 -21.98 -13.06
CA GLY A 9 22.77 -23.27 -13.77
C GLY A 9 21.37 -23.90 -13.76
N GLN A 10 20.42 -23.42 -12.95
CA GLN A 10 19.05 -23.91 -12.92
C GLN A 10 18.17 -23.18 -13.93
N LYS A 11 17.35 -23.92 -14.69
CA LYS A 11 16.37 -23.34 -15.62
C LYS A 11 15.24 -22.68 -14.82
N VAL A 12 15.01 -21.39 -15.06
CA VAL A 12 13.90 -20.65 -14.45
C VAL A 12 12.68 -20.77 -15.33
N GLU A 13 11.61 -21.36 -14.79
CA GLU A 13 10.34 -21.47 -15.50
C GLU A 13 9.61 -20.12 -15.56
N TRP A 14 9.11 -19.78 -16.75
CA TRP A 14 8.32 -18.57 -16.94
C TRP A 14 6.96 -18.73 -16.27
N GLN A 15 6.71 -17.93 -15.23
CA GLN A 15 5.41 -17.88 -14.56
C GLN A 15 4.74 -16.53 -14.84
N THR A 16 3.41 -16.54 -14.95
CA THR A 16 2.61 -15.32 -15.10
C THR A 16 2.44 -14.57 -13.79
N ARG A 17 2.64 -15.25 -12.66
CA ARG A 17 2.58 -14.71 -11.31
C ARG A 17 3.63 -15.39 -10.44
N VAL A 18 4.39 -14.61 -9.68
CA VAL A 18 5.42 -15.11 -8.76
C VAL A 18 5.22 -14.49 -7.38
N ARG A 19 5.49 -15.27 -6.33
CA ARG A 19 5.53 -14.78 -4.95
C ARG A 19 6.96 -14.44 -4.57
N TYR A 20 7.19 -13.20 -4.15
CA TYR A 20 8.49 -12.75 -3.64
C TYR A 20 8.30 -11.92 -2.36
N LEU A 21 8.99 -12.30 -1.26
CA LEU A 21 8.86 -11.66 0.06
C LEU A 21 7.41 -11.46 0.54
N GLY A 22 6.51 -12.37 0.17
CA GLY A 22 5.07 -12.30 0.50
C GLY A 22 4.23 -11.42 -0.44
N VAL A 23 4.84 -10.77 -1.44
CA VAL A 23 4.17 -9.98 -2.48
C VAL A 23 3.91 -10.83 -3.72
N GLN A 24 2.73 -10.69 -4.31
CA GLN A 24 2.30 -11.37 -5.52
C GLN A 24 2.55 -10.48 -6.73
N ILE A 25 3.58 -10.81 -7.52
CA ILE A 25 3.99 -10.01 -8.66
C ILE A 25 3.41 -10.65 -9.92
N ASP A 26 2.54 -9.90 -10.60
CA ASP A 26 1.96 -10.29 -11.88
C ASP A 26 2.91 -9.93 -13.03
N ARG A 27 2.83 -10.65 -14.17
CA ARG A 27 3.65 -10.43 -15.37
C ARG A 27 3.76 -8.96 -15.80
N PHE A 28 2.66 -8.21 -15.71
CA PHE A 28 2.61 -6.80 -16.12
C PHE A 28 2.81 -5.81 -14.96
N MET A 29 3.20 -6.29 -13.77
CA MET A 29 3.36 -5.48 -12.56
C MET A 29 2.12 -4.62 -12.21
N ARG A 30 0.92 -5.06 -12.61
CA ARG A 30 -0.36 -4.37 -12.33
C ARG A 30 -0.85 -4.59 -10.90
N MET A 31 -0.17 -5.45 -10.13
CA MET A 31 -0.44 -5.76 -8.73
C MET A 31 -1.90 -6.20 -8.45
N VAL A 32 -2.60 -6.75 -9.44
CA VAL A 32 -4.00 -7.15 -9.29
C VAL A 32 -4.10 -8.26 -8.27
N ALA A 33 -3.27 -9.29 -8.43
CA ALA A 33 -3.33 -10.44 -7.55
C ALA A 33 -2.81 -10.14 -6.14
N GLN A 34 -1.92 -9.15 -6.01
CA GLN A 34 -1.48 -8.62 -4.71
C GLN A 34 -2.61 -7.87 -4.01
N VAL A 35 -3.32 -6.99 -4.71
CA VAL A 35 -4.43 -6.21 -4.14
C VAL A 35 -5.52 -7.14 -3.62
N GLU A 36 -5.91 -8.16 -4.40
CA GLU A 36 -6.88 -9.16 -3.93
C GLU A 36 -6.39 -9.90 -2.68
N HIS A 37 -5.12 -10.35 -2.71
CA HIS A 37 -4.54 -11.07 -1.59
C HIS A 37 -4.54 -10.25 -0.30
N VAL A 38 -4.10 -8.99 -0.38
CA VAL A 38 -4.04 -8.07 0.76
C VAL A 38 -5.45 -7.73 1.27
N ILE A 39 -6.41 -7.47 0.39
CA ILE A 39 -7.81 -7.24 0.77
C ILE A 39 -8.39 -8.46 1.50
N HIS A 40 -8.15 -9.67 0.98
CA HIS A 40 -8.63 -10.91 1.59
C HIS A 40 -8.03 -11.11 2.99
N ARG A 41 -6.69 -11.03 3.11
CA ARG A 41 -5.99 -11.15 4.41
C ARG A 41 -6.46 -10.13 5.42
N ARG A 42 -6.72 -8.90 4.98
CA ARG A 42 -7.25 -7.84 5.83
C ARG A 42 -8.67 -8.12 6.28
N ARG A 43 -9.55 -8.60 5.41
CA ARG A 43 -10.93 -8.98 5.77
C ARG A 43 -10.92 -10.07 6.84
N ALA A 44 -10.08 -11.09 6.68
CA ALA A 44 -9.86 -12.11 7.70
C ALA A 44 -9.36 -11.51 9.02
N ALA A 45 -8.32 -10.66 8.99
CA ALA A 45 -7.79 -10.00 10.19
C ALA A 45 -8.85 -9.16 10.92
N ARG A 46 -9.65 -8.38 10.17
CA ARG A 46 -10.75 -7.58 10.72
C ARG A 46 -11.84 -8.47 11.32
N SER A 47 -12.19 -9.57 10.66
CA SER A 47 -13.19 -10.52 11.17
C SER A 47 -12.76 -11.11 12.51
N MET A 48 -11.49 -11.50 12.59
CA MET A 48 -10.89 -12.07 13.81
C MET A 48 -10.82 -11.05 14.96
N MET A 49 -10.49 -9.79 14.66
CA MET A 49 -10.39 -8.71 15.65
C MET A 49 -11.75 -8.11 16.05
N ARG A 50 -12.82 -8.43 15.34
CA ARG A 50 -14.14 -7.83 15.56
C ARG A 50 -14.66 -7.95 17.00
N PRO A 51 -14.52 -9.09 17.70
CA PRO A 51 -14.95 -9.20 19.10
C PRO A 51 -14.18 -8.24 20.01
N VAL A 52 -12.86 -8.16 19.85
CA VAL A 52 -11.99 -7.28 20.64
C VAL A 52 -12.32 -5.80 20.38
N LEU A 53 -12.49 -5.41 19.12
CA LEU A 53 -12.79 -4.03 18.75
C LEU A 53 -14.19 -3.57 19.19
N ARG A 54 -15.13 -4.49 19.43
CA ARG A 54 -16.48 -4.19 19.93
C ARG A 54 -16.63 -4.24 21.45
N SER A 55 -15.60 -4.67 22.16
CA SER A 55 -15.62 -4.69 23.62
C SER A 55 -15.55 -3.27 24.21
N HIS A 56 -15.70 -3.14 25.53
CA HIS A 56 -15.62 -1.86 26.24
C HIS A 56 -14.18 -1.32 26.40
N LEU A 57 -13.24 -1.73 25.54
CA LEU A 57 -11.88 -1.19 25.56
C LEU A 57 -11.88 0.33 25.26
N PRO A 58 -10.99 1.10 25.91
CA PRO A 58 -10.80 2.50 25.57
C PRO A 58 -10.45 2.69 24.09
N LEU A 59 -10.97 3.76 23.48
CA LEU A 59 -10.78 4.05 22.05
C LEU A 59 -9.30 4.04 21.63
N ARG A 60 -8.41 4.59 22.47
CA ARG A 60 -6.96 4.61 22.22
C ARG A 60 -6.39 3.20 22.00
N VAL A 61 -6.77 2.24 22.85
CA VAL A 61 -6.32 0.84 22.74
C VAL A 61 -6.85 0.19 21.46
N LYS A 62 -8.13 0.45 21.12
CA LYS A 62 -8.72 -0.04 19.86
C LYS A 62 -7.98 0.50 18.63
N VAL A 63 -7.61 1.79 18.67
CA VAL A 63 -6.83 2.45 17.61
C VAL A 63 -5.43 1.83 17.50
N ASP A 64 -4.74 1.59 18.62
CA ASP A 64 -3.41 0.99 18.63
C ASP A 64 -3.45 -0.46 18.11
N LEU A 65 -4.42 -1.26 18.52
CA LEU A 65 -4.66 -2.61 18.00
C LEU A 65 -4.94 -2.61 16.49
N TYR A 66 -5.74 -1.65 16.02
CA TYR A 66 -6.01 -1.47 14.59
C TYR A 66 -4.72 -1.15 13.82
N LYS A 67 -3.93 -0.19 14.31
CA LYS A 67 -2.67 0.23 13.70
C LYS A 67 -1.65 -0.91 13.68
N GLY A 68 -1.53 -1.64 14.78
CA GLY A 68 -0.56 -2.72 14.97
C GLY A 68 -0.88 -4.01 14.20
N TYR A 69 -2.15 -4.37 14.06
CA TYR A 69 -2.52 -5.67 13.47
C TYR A 69 -3.24 -5.58 12.11
N ILE A 70 -4.27 -4.73 12.00
CA ILE A 70 -5.09 -4.67 10.78
C ILE A 70 -4.42 -3.81 9.71
N ARG A 71 -3.91 -2.63 10.09
CA ARG A 71 -3.25 -1.71 9.15
C ARG A 71 -1.91 -2.28 8.68
N SER A 72 -1.09 -2.80 9.59
CA SER A 72 0.20 -3.43 9.25
C SER A 72 0.09 -4.52 8.17
N ARG A 73 -0.95 -5.36 8.23
CA ARG A 73 -1.22 -6.37 7.18
C ARG A 73 -1.59 -5.78 5.82
N LEU A 74 -2.23 -4.61 5.80
CA LEU A 74 -2.55 -3.90 4.57
C LEU A 74 -1.31 -3.22 3.97
N THR A 75 -0.50 -2.61 4.83
CA THR A 75 0.57 -1.70 4.45
C THR A 75 1.93 -2.39 4.34
N TYR A 76 1.99 -3.71 4.55
CA TYR A 76 3.18 -4.50 4.35
C TYR A 76 3.72 -4.36 2.91
N VAL A 77 4.97 -3.90 2.81
CA VAL A 77 5.69 -3.65 1.55
C VAL A 77 4.94 -2.68 0.60
N ALA A 78 3.93 -1.97 1.11
CA ALA A 78 3.11 -1.06 0.31
C ALA A 78 3.90 0.05 -0.40
N PRO A 79 5.00 0.60 0.17
CA PRO A 79 5.86 1.54 -0.56
C PRO A 79 6.35 1.03 -1.92
N ALA A 80 6.57 -0.28 -2.06
CA ALA A 80 7.09 -0.88 -3.28
C ALA A 80 6.01 -1.16 -4.34
N TRP A 81 4.76 -1.44 -3.96
CA TRP A 81 3.73 -1.90 -4.90
C TRP A 81 2.53 -0.96 -5.04
N TYR A 82 2.24 -0.09 -4.06
CA TYR A 82 1.01 0.72 -4.04
C TYR A 82 0.96 1.76 -5.17
N ALA A 83 2.12 2.33 -5.53
CA ALA A 83 2.20 3.28 -6.64
C ALA A 83 1.85 2.61 -7.99
N LEU A 84 2.13 1.31 -8.12
CA LEU A 84 1.81 0.50 -9.30
C LEU A 84 0.33 0.11 -9.38
N CYS A 85 -0.48 0.44 -8.37
CA CYS A 85 -1.93 0.19 -8.40
C CYS A 85 -2.69 1.23 -9.23
N SER A 86 -3.74 0.79 -9.92
CA SER A 86 -4.68 1.66 -10.63
C SER A 86 -5.53 2.46 -9.64
N ALA A 87 -6.15 3.55 -10.11
CA ALA A 87 -7.08 4.32 -9.28
C ALA A 87 -8.23 3.46 -8.72
N SER A 88 -8.75 2.49 -9.49
CA SER A 88 -9.79 1.57 -9.03
C SER A 88 -9.30 0.63 -7.93
N GLN A 89 -8.07 0.11 -8.04
CA GLN A 89 -7.46 -0.71 -6.98
C GLN A 89 -7.22 0.10 -5.71
N ARG A 90 -6.68 1.32 -5.82
CA ARG A 90 -6.47 2.22 -4.67
C ARG A 90 -7.79 2.55 -3.96
N LYS A 91 -8.86 2.83 -4.71
CA LYS A 91 -10.21 3.03 -4.16
C LYS A 91 -10.70 1.81 -3.36
N ARG A 92 -10.47 0.59 -3.85
CA ARG A 92 -10.85 -0.65 -3.13
C ARG A 92 -10.05 -0.83 -1.83
N ILE A 93 -8.76 -0.53 -1.86
CA ILE A 93 -7.90 -0.56 -0.66
C ILE A 93 -8.38 0.46 0.38
N GLN A 94 -8.64 1.70 -0.06
CA GLN A 94 -9.15 2.77 0.80
C GLN A 94 -10.53 2.42 1.37
N ALA A 95 -11.42 1.81 0.58
CA ALA A 95 -12.72 1.36 1.07
C ALA A 95 -12.59 0.34 2.21
N GLN A 96 -11.66 -0.62 2.12
CA GLN A 96 -11.40 -1.53 3.25
C GLN A 96 -10.86 -0.80 4.49
N HIS A 97 -10.17 0.33 4.29
CA HIS A 97 -9.69 1.15 5.39
C HIS A 97 -10.83 1.88 6.08
N ASN A 98 -11.68 2.53 5.32
CA ASN A 98 -12.83 3.24 5.87
C ASN A 98 -13.76 2.30 6.66
N ILE A 99 -13.95 1.06 6.20
CA ILE A 99 -14.74 0.05 6.94
C ILE A 99 -14.09 -0.29 8.29
N ALA A 100 -12.77 -0.47 8.31
CA ALA A 100 -12.07 -0.82 9.53
C ALA A 100 -11.99 0.36 10.51
N SER A 101 -11.71 1.57 10.03
CA SER A 101 -11.68 2.79 10.86
C SER A 101 -13.03 3.06 11.51
N ARG A 102 -14.14 2.89 10.77
CA ARG A 102 -15.50 2.97 11.35
C ARG A 102 -15.75 1.98 12.47
N MET A 103 -15.27 0.74 12.31
CA MET A 103 -15.41 -0.29 13.34
C MET A 103 -14.66 0.09 14.62
N VAL A 104 -13.50 0.72 14.51
CA VAL A 104 -12.67 1.14 15.65
C VAL A 104 -13.27 2.33 16.39
N MET A 105 -13.77 3.31 15.64
CA MET A 105 -14.36 4.54 16.18
C MET A 105 -15.82 4.37 16.62
N GLU A 106 -16.41 3.17 16.42
CA GLU A 106 -17.83 2.87 16.68
C GLU A 106 -18.80 3.86 16.00
N VAL A 107 -18.36 4.41 14.87
CA VAL A 107 -19.09 5.42 14.10
C VAL A 107 -20.20 4.75 13.28
N GLY A 108 -21.42 5.26 13.39
CA GLY A 108 -22.59 4.80 12.64
C GLY A 108 -22.41 4.89 11.12
N ARG A 109 -23.15 4.05 10.37
CA ARG A 109 -23.05 3.96 8.89
C ARG A 109 -23.38 5.28 8.17
N TYR A 110 -24.21 6.11 8.80
CA TYR A 110 -24.74 7.35 8.22
C TYR A 110 -23.73 8.51 8.23
N LEU A 111 -22.61 8.38 8.95
CA LEU A 111 -21.57 9.40 8.96
C LEU A 111 -20.67 9.29 7.70
N LEU A 112 -20.53 10.43 7.02
CA LEU A 112 -19.74 10.55 5.80
C LEU A 112 -18.26 10.21 6.07
N ASN A 113 -17.61 9.58 5.07
CA ASN A 113 -16.17 9.28 5.15
C ASN A 113 -15.32 10.54 5.39
N VAL A 114 -15.75 11.70 4.89
CA VAL A 114 -15.05 12.99 5.07
C VAL A 114 -15.06 13.46 6.52
N VAL A 115 -16.10 13.14 7.30
CA VAL A 115 -16.20 13.49 8.72
C VAL A 115 -15.28 12.59 9.54
N ILE A 116 -15.18 11.31 9.17
CA ILE A 116 -14.25 10.34 9.80
C ILE A 116 -12.79 10.71 9.51
N ALA A 117 -12.49 11.23 8.32
CA ALA A 117 -11.14 11.63 7.93
C ALA A 117 -10.65 12.94 8.58
N ARG A 118 -11.57 13.75 9.15
CA ARG A 118 -11.23 14.98 9.88
C ARG A 118 -10.80 14.72 11.32
N ASP A 119 -11.07 13.53 11.85
CA ASP A 119 -10.65 13.12 13.18
C ASP A 119 -9.16 12.68 13.12
N PRO A 120 -8.24 13.35 13.83
CA PRO A 120 -6.78 13.16 13.68
C PRO A 120 -6.27 11.77 14.09
N CYS A 121 -7.13 10.89 14.61
CA CYS A 121 -6.72 9.59 15.13
C CYS A 121 -6.24 8.59 14.05
N ILE A 122 -6.72 8.70 12.80
CA ILE A 122 -6.47 7.69 11.75
C ILE A 122 -6.21 8.34 10.36
N GLU A 123 -4.93 8.45 10.00
CA GLU A 123 -4.47 8.84 8.65
C GLU A 123 -4.98 7.88 7.55
N THR A 124 -5.18 8.41 6.34
CA THR A 124 -5.59 7.60 5.17
C THR A 124 -4.50 6.60 4.77
N VAL A 125 -4.87 5.60 3.95
CA VAL A 125 -3.89 4.61 3.49
C VAL A 125 -2.81 5.26 2.64
N GLU A 126 -3.19 6.19 1.79
CA GLU A 126 -2.27 6.87 0.89
C GLU A 126 -1.29 7.77 1.67
N GLU A 127 -1.79 8.57 2.62
CA GLU A 127 -0.93 9.40 3.49
C GLU A 127 0.05 8.56 4.30
N PHE A 128 -0.42 7.46 4.90
CA PHE A 128 0.46 6.55 5.65
C PHE A 128 1.58 6.00 4.77
N ILE A 129 1.22 5.48 3.58
CA ILE A 129 2.17 4.88 2.66
C ILE A 129 3.17 5.94 2.18
N GLN A 130 2.71 7.15 1.84
CA GLN A 130 3.58 8.25 1.45
C GLN A 130 4.57 8.60 2.56
N ARG A 131 4.08 8.69 3.80
CA ARG A 131 4.89 9.03 4.96
C ARG A 131 6.00 8.01 5.23
N ILE A 132 5.74 6.71 5.04
CA ILE A 132 6.78 5.67 5.20
C ILE A 132 7.65 5.49 3.94
N ALA A 133 7.12 5.80 2.75
CA ALA A 133 7.82 5.63 1.49
C ALA A 133 8.90 6.70 1.28
N ARG A 134 8.62 7.97 1.63
CA ARG A 134 9.56 9.09 1.47
C ARG A 134 10.94 8.80 2.08
N PRO A 135 11.07 8.56 3.39
CA PRO A 135 12.39 8.32 3.99
C PRO A 135 13.06 7.07 3.43
N MET A 136 12.29 6.02 3.11
CA MET A 136 12.83 4.80 2.50
C MET A 136 13.51 5.08 1.16
N TYR A 137 12.89 5.88 0.30
CA TYR A 137 13.46 6.23 -1.01
C TYR A 137 14.54 7.30 -0.91
N ASP A 138 14.42 8.26 0.00
CA ASP A 138 15.47 9.26 0.25
C ASP A 138 16.79 8.59 0.70
N ILE A 139 16.71 7.53 1.51
CA ILE A 139 17.87 6.70 1.89
C ILE A 139 18.45 5.97 0.67
N ALA A 140 17.59 5.43 -0.21
CA ALA A 140 18.05 4.75 -1.42
C ALA A 140 18.78 5.71 -2.38
N ASP A 141 18.28 6.95 -2.49
CA ASP A 141 18.87 8.01 -3.31
C ASP A 141 20.21 8.51 -2.77
N GLN A 142 20.45 8.40 -1.46
CA GLN A 142 21.71 8.75 -0.81
C GLN A 142 22.70 7.57 -0.76
N GLY A 143 22.29 6.40 -1.26
CA GLY A 143 23.10 5.19 -1.22
C GLY A 143 24.31 5.24 -2.16
N LEU A 144 25.30 4.37 -1.90
CA LEU A 144 26.49 4.22 -2.75
C LEU A 144 26.18 3.66 -4.15
N TYR A 145 24.98 3.12 -4.35
CA TYR A 145 24.60 2.41 -5.56
C TYR A 145 23.74 3.30 -6.46
N GLU A 146 24.33 3.88 -7.48
CA GLU A 146 23.67 4.81 -8.41
C GLU A 146 22.42 4.22 -9.07
N PHE A 147 22.41 2.91 -9.34
CA PHE A 147 21.27 2.22 -9.95
C PHE A 147 20.01 2.19 -9.06
N LEU A 148 20.16 2.49 -7.76
CA LEU A 148 19.04 2.61 -6.81
C LEU A 148 18.51 4.04 -6.70
N TRP A 149 19.20 5.02 -7.30
CA TRP A 149 18.76 6.40 -7.28
C TRP A 149 17.53 6.60 -8.16
N ASN A 150 16.61 7.44 -7.70
CA ASN A 150 15.40 7.87 -8.41
C ASN A 150 14.42 6.73 -8.76
N ILE A 151 14.50 5.58 -8.10
CA ILE A 151 13.60 4.44 -8.33
C ILE A 151 12.18 4.69 -7.80
N ALA A 152 11.98 5.72 -6.99
CA ALA A 152 10.73 6.00 -6.30
C ALA A 152 9.58 6.25 -7.30
N PRO A 153 8.52 5.43 -7.32
CA PRO A 153 7.37 5.66 -8.18
C PRO A 153 6.49 6.76 -7.58
N THR A 154 6.69 8.00 -8.01
CA THR A 154 5.82 9.12 -7.66
C THR A 154 4.39 8.87 -8.14
N HIS A 155 3.43 9.07 -7.24
CA HIS A 155 2.08 8.48 -7.29
C HIS A 155 1.16 8.93 -8.43
N LYS A 156 1.61 9.82 -9.32
CA LYS A 156 0.88 10.24 -10.53
C LYS A 156 1.21 9.29 -11.68
N ARG A 157 0.28 8.38 -11.96
CA ARG A 157 0.32 7.56 -13.17
C ARG A 157 -0.04 8.43 -14.37
N SER A 158 0.76 8.36 -15.44
CA SER A 158 0.40 8.92 -16.74
C SER A 158 -0.90 8.26 -17.27
N PRO A 159 -1.70 8.92 -18.13
CA PRO A 159 -2.83 8.30 -18.83
C PRO A 159 -2.47 6.97 -19.53
N SER A 160 -1.19 6.78 -19.89
CA SER A 160 -0.65 5.54 -20.49
C SER A 160 -0.44 4.38 -19.51
N ALA A 161 -0.76 4.54 -18.22
CA ALA A 161 -0.62 3.55 -17.15
C ALA A 161 0.83 3.08 -16.85
N LEU A 162 1.83 3.69 -17.48
CA LEU A 162 3.25 3.51 -17.16
C LEU A 162 3.66 4.42 -15.98
N PRO A 163 4.55 3.94 -15.08
CA PRO A 163 5.20 4.81 -14.10
C PRO A 163 6.08 5.84 -14.81
N LEU A 164 5.97 7.11 -14.44
CA LEU A 164 6.84 8.18 -14.95
C LEU A 164 8.12 8.26 -14.11
N SER A 165 9.26 8.44 -14.77
CA SER A 165 10.55 8.68 -14.12
C SER A 165 10.54 10.04 -13.39
N ARG A 166 11.27 10.13 -12.26
CA ARG A 166 11.33 11.33 -11.40
C ARG A 166 11.71 12.60 -12.15
N GLU A 167 12.57 12.47 -13.16
CA GLU A 167 13.06 13.58 -13.99
C GLU A 167 11.95 14.33 -14.74
N LEU A 168 10.86 13.64 -15.07
CA LEU A 168 9.72 14.19 -15.81
C LEU A 168 8.68 14.87 -14.90
N LEU A 169 8.88 14.83 -13.57
CA LEU A 169 7.92 15.30 -12.57
C LEU A 169 8.45 16.47 -11.73
N LYS A 170 9.51 17.17 -12.20
CA LYS A 170 10.00 18.41 -11.57
C LYS A 170 8.85 19.41 -11.40
N THR A 171 8.22 19.40 -10.22
CA THR A 171 7.51 20.57 -9.72
C THR A 171 8.56 21.62 -9.38
N PRO A 172 8.35 22.90 -9.75
CA PRO A 172 9.25 23.96 -9.31
C PRO A 172 9.32 23.97 -7.77
N PRO A 173 10.47 24.34 -7.18
CA PRO A 173 10.57 24.44 -5.73
C PRO A 173 9.53 25.42 -5.18
N PRO A 174 9.08 25.26 -3.93
CA PRO A 174 8.17 26.21 -3.31
C PRO A 174 8.80 27.60 -3.37
N LYS A 175 8.07 28.57 -3.92
CA LYS A 175 8.47 29.97 -3.87
C LYS A 175 8.52 30.38 -2.39
N ASN A 176 9.70 30.81 -1.95
CA ASN A 176 9.89 31.49 -0.67
C ASN A 176 9.02 32.74 -0.59
#